data_AF-A0A950EQT9-F1
#
_entry.id   AF-A0A950EQT9-F1
#
_cell.length_a   1.000
_cell.length_b   1.000
_cell.length_c   1.000
_cell.angle_alpha   90.00
_cell.angle_beta   90.00
_cell.angle_gamma   90.00
#
_symmetry.space_group_name_H-M   'P 1'
#
loop_
_entity.id
_entity.type
_entity.pdbx_description
1 polymer ?
#
loop_
_entity_poly.entity_id
_entity_poly.type
_entity_poly.pdbx_seq_one_letter_code
_entity_poly.pdbx_strand_id
1 'polypeptide(L)'
;MEAYLFECASPEFDELARVIADIFPEQTRFAEGRSEDGVPQLAVHWVAMRFGSKARRMVLTIALAPAALARYRALPPRLRGRSFAVLRAYVEATIESLEEQHAKGEDVPREVTIALDEEFA
;
A
#
# COMPACT_ATOMS: atom_id res chain seq x y z
N MET A 1 20.61 9.34 -4.85
CA MET A 1 19.76 9.16 -3.66
C MET A 1 18.59 8.34 -4.14
N GLU A 2 18.32 7.17 -3.56
CA GLU A 2 17.12 6.41 -3.95
C GLU A 2 15.89 7.23 -3.56
N ALA A 3 14.99 7.45 -4.52
CA ALA A 3 13.79 8.24 -4.31
C ALA A 3 12.79 7.56 -3.35
N TYR A 4 12.98 6.28 -3.05
CA TYR A 4 12.11 5.48 -2.17
C TYR A 4 12.98 4.55 -1.32
N LEU A 5 12.51 4.20 -0.13
CA LEU A 5 13.16 3.20 0.74
C LEU A 5 12.31 1.92 0.74
N PHE A 6 12.88 0.82 0.25
CA PHE A 6 12.24 -0.50 0.25
C PHE A 6 12.91 -1.41 1.29
N GLU A 7 12.15 -1.79 2.32
CA GLU A 7 12.55 -2.69 3.40
C GLU A 7 11.66 -3.93 3.39
N CYS A 8 11.67 -4.64 2.27
CA CYS A 8 10.95 -5.89 2.08
C CYS A 8 11.95 -7.04 2.10
N ALA A 9 11.73 -8.03 2.98
CA ALA A 9 12.58 -9.21 3.05
C ALA A 9 12.25 -10.22 1.93
N SER A 10 10.98 -10.23 1.52
CA SER A 10 10.43 -11.14 0.54
C SER A 10 10.36 -10.47 -0.85
N PRO A 11 10.84 -11.13 -1.93
CA PRO A 11 10.81 -10.57 -3.29
C PRO A 11 9.41 -10.17 -3.77
N GLU A 12 8.38 -10.91 -3.36
CA GLU A 12 6.98 -10.59 -3.65
C GLU A 12 6.53 -9.27 -3.05
N PHE A 13 6.99 -8.93 -1.83
CA PHE A 13 6.63 -7.68 -1.18
C PHE A 13 7.39 -6.51 -1.80
N ASP A 14 8.66 -6.72 -2.17
CA ASP A 14 9.44 -5.73 -2.93
C ASP A 14 8.77 -5.44 -4.29
N GLU A 15 8.33 -6.48 -5.01
CA GLU A 15 7.60 -6.34 -6.27
C GLU A 15 6.29 -5.55 -6.10
N LEU A 16 5.47 -5.91 -5.10
CA LEU A 16 4.21 -5.20 -4.82
C LEU A 16 4.45 -3.75 -4.40
N ALA A 17 5.49 -3.47 -3.62
CA ALA A 17 5.87 -2.12 -3.23
C ALA A 17 6.26 -1.27 -4.44
N ARG A 18 7.06 -1.83 -5.37
CA ARG A 18 7.45 -1.13 -6.60
C ARG A 18 6.27 -0.82 -7.51
N VAL A 19 5.27 -1.71 -7.56
CA VAL A 19 4.06 -1.52 -8.37
C VAL A 19 3.25 -0.29 -7.98
N ILE A 20 3.33 0.13 -6.71
CA ILE A 20 2.57 1.27 -6.18
C ILE A 20 3.46 2.48 -5.83
N ALA A 21 4.77 2.39 -6.00
CA ALA A 21 5.70 3.39 -5.48
C ALA A 21 5.47 4.78 -6.07
N ASP A 22 5.15 4.86 -7.37
CA ASP A 22 4.88 6.08 -8.12
C ASP A 22 3.61 6.83 -7.67
N ILE A 23 2.72 6.16 -6.94
CA ILE A 23 1.51 6.79 -6.38
C ILE A 23 1.89 7.69 -5.18
N PHE A 24 3.02 7.43 -4.54
CA PHE A 24 3.47 8.13 -3.34
C PHE A 24 4.57 9.15 -3.68
N PRO A 25 4.73 10.20 -2.85
CA PRO A 25 5.84 11.13 -3.04
C PRO A 25 7.19 10.44 -2.84
N GLU A 26 8.25 11.06 -3.38
CA GLU A 26 9.62 10.67 -3.05
C GLU A 26 9.85 10.70 -1.52
N GLN A 27 10.80 9.90 -1.05
CA GLN A 27 11.13 9.61 0.35
C GLN A 27 10.08 8.76 1.08
N THR A 28 9.16 8.13 0.33
CA THR A 28 8.24 7.14 0.91
C THR A 28 8.99 5.86 1.27
N ARG A 29 8.67 5.31 2.44
CA ARG A 29 9.21 4.05 2.95
C ARG A 29 8.17 2.95 2.84
N PHE A 30 8.57 1.82 2.24
CA PHE A 30 7.79 0.60 2.11
C PHE A 30 8.43 -0.48 2.98
N ALA A 31 7.69 -1.00 3.95
CA ALA A 31 8.20 -1.99 4.90
C ALA A 31 7.29 -3.22 4.92
N GLU A 32 7.89 -4.40 4.73
CA GLU A 32 7.20 -5.66 4.96
C GLU A 32 7.07 -5.91 6.48
N GLY A 33 5.91 -6.40 6.88
CA GLY A 33 5.63 -6.74 8.27
C GLY A 33 4.56 -7.81 8.39
N ARG A 34 4.11 -8.03 9.62
CA ARG A 34 2.97 -8.89 9.94
C ARG A 34 2.15 -8.26 11.06
N SER A 35 0.83 -8.48 11.02
CA SER A 35 -0.04 -8.16 12.15
C SER A 35 0.25 -9.06 13.35
N GLU A 36 -0.35 -8.74 14.50
CA GLU A 36 -0.33 -9.59 15.70
C GLU A 36 -0.86 -11.00 15.42
N ASP A 37 -1.90 -11.12 14.58
CA ASP A 37 -2.47 -12.39 14.12
C ASP A 37 -1.65 -13.07 13.01
N GLY A 38 -0.48 -12.53 12.67
CA GLY A 38 0.44 -13.08 11.69
C GLY A 38 0.05 -12.83 10.22
N VAL A 39 -0.94 -11.97 9.95
CA VAL A 39 -1.35 -11.60 8.59
C VAL A 39 -0.20 -10.82 7.92
N PRO A 40 0.28 -11.24 6.73
CA PRO A 40 1.31 -10.52 6.00
C PRO A 40 0.87 -9.10 5.61
N GLN A 41 1.75 -8.12 5.80
CA GLN A 41 1.44 -6.71 5.56
C GLN A 41 2.55 -5.99 4.80
N LEU A 42 2.15 -5.06 3.94
CA LEU A 42 3.01 -4.02 3.38
C LEU A 42 2.61 -2.68 4.00
N ALA A 43 3.47 -2.10 4.82
CA ALA A 43 3.27 -0.78 5.41
C ALA A 43 3.94 0.28 4.53
N VAL A 44 3.16 1.28 4.11
CA VAL A 44 3.63 2.43 3.34
C VAL A 44 3.62 3.65 4.27
N HIS A 45 4.79 4.19 4.56
CA HIS A 45 4.97 5.38 5.38
C HIS A 45 5.34 6.57 4.49
N TRP A 46 4.47 7.57 4.41
CA TRP A 46 4.73 8.77 3.62
C TRP A 46 4.37 10.05 4.37
N VAL A 47 4.84 11.18 3.82
CA VAL A 47 4.46 12.51 4.26
C VAL A 47 3.46 13.10 3.26
N ALA A 48 2.21 13.26 3.67
CA ALA A 48 1.19 13.89 2.87
C ALA A 48 1.27 15.42 3.04
N MET A 49 1.75 16.09 1.97
CA MET A 49 1.73 17.56 1.86
C MET A 49 0.38 18.08 1.31
N ARG A 50 -0.45 17.18 0.78
CA ARG A 50 -1.75 17.46 0.14
C ARG A 50 -2.91 17.67 1.11
N PHE A 51 -2.77 17.31 2.39
CA PHE A 51 -3.82 17.45 3.41
C PHE A 51 -3.69 18.73 4.25
N GLY A 52 -3.20 19.82 3.64
CA GLY A 52 -3.11 21.15 4.26
C GLY A 52 -1.71 21.74 4.34
N SER A 53 -1.56 22.85 5.08
CA SER A 53 -0.30 23.64 5.14
C SER A 53 0.81 23.01 6.00
N LYS A 54 0.55 21.88 6.67
CA LYS A 54 1.51 21.18 7.52
C LYS A 54 1.73 19.76 7.00
N ALA A 55 3.00 19.36 6.92
CA ALA A 55 3.41 18.00 6.64
C ALA A 55 2.74 17.02 7.61
N ARG A 56 1.97 16.05 7.09
CA ARG A 56 1.32 15.01 7.88
C ARG A 56 1.96 13.66 7.59
N ARG A 57 2.50 12.99 8.60
CA ARG A 57 2.97 11.59 8.49
C ARG A 57 1.77 10.66 8.47
N MET A 58 1.76 9.76 7.50
CA MET A 58 0.67 8.84 7.20
C MET A 58 1.21 7.40 7.12
N VAL A 59 0.35 6.44 7.44
CA VAL A 59 0.61 5.01 7.24
C VAL A 59 -0.57 4.37 6.51
N LEU A 60 -0.26 3.62 5.46
CA LEU A 60 -1.21 2.78 4.73
C LEU A 60 -0.71 1.35 4.85
N THR A 61 -1.50 0.52 5.51
CA THR A 61 -1.20 -0.89 5.70
C THR A 61 -2.00 -1.70 4.69
N ILE A 62 -1.32 -2.38 3.78
CA ILE A 62 -1.94 -3.34 2.87
C ILE A 62 -1.84 -4.70 3.54
N ALA A 63 -2.93 -5.19 4.10
CA ALA A 63 -3.03 -6.49 4.73
C ALA A 63 -3.48 -7.54 3.70
N LEU A 64 -2.59 -8.48 3.37
CA LEU A 64 -2.89 -9.53 2.41
C LEU A 64 -3.39 -10.77 3.16
N ALA A 65 -4.61 -11.20 2.85
CA ALA A 65 -5.11 -12.48 3.35
C ALA A 65 -4.11 -13.60 3.00
N PRO A 66 -3.73 -14.49 3.93
CA PRO A 66 -2.72 -15.51 3.66
C PRO A 66 -3.03 -16.38 2.44
N ALA A 67 -4.31 -16.70 2.22
CA ALA A 67 -4.77 -17.44 1.04
C ALA A 67 -4.58 -16.66 -0.27
N ALA A 68 -4.84 -15.35 -0.26
CA ALA A 68 -4.63 -14.47 -1.42
C ALA A 68 -3.15 -14.37 -1.76
N LEU A 69 -2.28 -14.19 -0.76
CA LEU A 69 -0.84 -14.17 -0.97
C LEU A 69 -0.31 -15.52 -1.51
N ALA A 70 -0.85 -16.64 -1.02
CA ALA A 70 -0.48 -17.96 -1.52
C ALA A 70 -0.86 -18.14 -3.01
N ARG A 71 -2.06 -17.69 -3.42
CA ARG A 71 -2.48 -17.73 -4.82
C ARG A 71 -1.62 -16.82 -5.70
N TYR A 72 -1.32 -15.60 -5.24
CA TYR A 72 -0.40 -14.69 -5.92
C TYR A 72 0.98 -15.33 -6.16
N ARG A 73 1.55 -15.99 -5.13
CA ARG A 73 2.83 -16.69 -5.23
C ARG A 73 2.80 -17.84 -6.24
N ALA A 74 1.65 -18.51 -6.37
CA ALA A 74 1.46 -19.60 -7.34
C ALA A 74 1.26 -19.10 -8.79
N LEU A 75 0.94 -17.82 -9.01
CA LEU A 75 0.81 -17.26 -10.35
C LEU A 75 2.16 -17.16 -11.06
N PRO A 76 2.26 -17.63 -12.32
CA PRO A 76 3.38 -17.31 -13.19
C PRO A 76 3.55 -15.78 -13.32
N PRO A 77 4.78 -15.22 -13.35
CA PRO A 77 5.00 -13.77 -13.37
C PRO A 77 4.20 -13.03 -14.45
N ARG A 78 4.09 -13.60 -15.66
CA ARG A 78 3.30 -13.05 -16.78
C ARG A 78 1.80 -12.89 -16.50
N LEU A 79 1.26 -13.54 -15.48
CA LEU A 79 -0.16 -13.48 -15.09
C LEU A 79 -0.41 -12.59 -13.85
N ARG A 80 0.64 -12.03 -13.23
CA ARG A 80 0.50 -11.16 -12.04
C ARG A 80 -0.06 -9.77 -12.33
N GLY A 81 -0.16 -9.39 -13.61
CA GLY A 81 -0.66 -8.07 -14.02
C GLY A 81 -2.05 -7.73 -13.48
N ARG A 82 -2.93 -8.72 -13.31
CA ARG A 82 -4.26 -8.50 -12.69
C ARG A 82 -4.12 -8.12 -11.21
N SER A 83 -3.30 -8.84 -10.44
CA SER A 83 -3.04 -8.53 -9.03
C SER A 83 -2.44 -7.13 -8.86
N PHE A 84 -1.58 -6.71 -9.78
CA PHE A 84 -1.03 -5.36 -9.80
C PHE A 84 -2.09 -4.29 -10.04
N ALA A 85 -2.97 -4.51 -11.02
CA ALA A 85 -4.07 -3.58 -11.30
C ALA A 85 -5.02 -3.45 -10.10
N VAL A 86 -5.35 -4.56 -9.44
CA VAL A 86 -6.21 -4.56 -8.24
C VAL A 86 -5.54 -3.82 -7.09
N LEU A 87 -4.27 -4.13 -6.79
CA LEU A 87 -3.52 -3.43 -5.75
C LEU A 87 -3.48 -1.91 -5.99
N ARG A 88 -3.15 -1.49 -7.23
CA ARG A 88 -3.13 -0.07 -7.58
C ARG A 88 -4.49 0.58 -7.40
N ALA A 89 -5.55 -0.03 -7.94
CA ALA A 89 -6.91 0.51 -7.85
C ALA A 89 -7.35 0.74 -6.40
N TYR A 90 -7.07 -0.22 -5.51
CA TYR A 90 -7.38 -0.09 -4.09
C TYR A 90 -6.57 1.03 -3.40
N VAL A 91 -5.28 1.16 -3.72
CA VAL A 91 -4.42 2.22 -3.16
C VAL A 91 -4.84 3.60 -3.67
N GLU A 92 -5.09 3.75 -4.97
CA GLU A 92 -5.53 4.99 -5.60
C GLU A 92 -6.90 5.42 -5.03
N ALA A 93 -7.88 4.52 -4.97
CA ALA A 93 -9.20 4.80 -4.40
C ALA A 93 -9.12 5.19 -2.91
N THR A 94 -8.24 4.55 -2.14
CA THR A 94 -8.04 4.91 -0.73
C THR A 94 -7.46 6.32 -0.61
N ILE A 95 -6.47 6.67 -1.45
CA ILE A 95 -5.88 8.00 -1.47
C ILE A 95 -6.90 9.06 -1.85
N GLU A 96 -7.67 8.82 -2.91
CA GLU A 96 -8.74 9.72 -3.36
C GLU A 96 -9.78 9.93 -2.25
N SER A 97 -10.20 8.85 -1.57
CA SER A 97 -11.13 8.96 -0.45
C SER A 97 -10.61 9.83 0.70
N LEU A 98 -9.31 9.76 1.04
CA LEU A 98 -8.71 10.60 2.06
C LEU A 98 -8.65 12.08 1.62
N GLU A 99 -8.44 12.33 0.34
CA GLU A 99 -8.46 13.67 -0.25
C GLU A 99 -9.86 14.26 -0.23
N GLU A 100 -10.88 13.47 -0.55
CA GLU A 100 -12.27 13.90 -0.43
C GLU A 100 -12.67 14.23 1.01
N GLN A 101 -12.29 13.40 1.99
CA GLN A 101 -12.53 13.68 3.41
C GLN A 101 -11.90 15.02 3.81
N HIS A 102 -10.65 15.25 3.40
CA HIS A 102 -9.97 16.52 3.65
C HIS A 102 -10.71 17.71 3.02
N ALA A 103 -11.13 17.58 1.76
CA ALA A 103 -11.83 18.63 1.03
C ALA A 103 -13.19 18.98 1.66
N LYS A 104 -13.85 18.00 2.30
CA LYS A 104 -15.08 18.20 3.08
C LYS A 104 -14.84 18.81 4.46
N GLY A 105 -13.58 18.98 4.88
CA GLY A 105 -13.22 19.46 6.22
C GLY A 105 -13.35 18.39 7.31
N GLU A 106 -13.44 17.12 6.92
CA GLU A 106 -13.50 15.98 7.84
C GLU A 106 -12.09 15.66 8.38
N ASP A 107 -12.03 14.95 9.52
CA ASP A 107 -10.74 14.47 10.03
C ASP A 107 -10.27 13.27 9.22
N VAL A 108 -9.09 13.43 8.61
CA VAL A 108 -8.43 12.37 7.83
C VAL A 108 -7.68 11.45 8.79
N PRO A 109 -7.95 10.13 8.84
CA PRO A 109 -7.20 9.22 9.70
C PRO A 109 -5.70 9.22 9.35
N ARG A 110 -4.81 9.04 10.33
CA ARG A 110 -3.35 8.95 10.08
C ARG A 110 -2.88 7.57 9.65
N GLU A 111 -3.66 6.56 10.01
CA GLU A 111 -3.36 5.16 9.76
C GLU A 111 -4.61 4.56 9.10
N VAL A 112 -4.40 3.91 7.97
CA VAL A 112 -5.47 3.31 7.17
C VAL A 112 -5.04 1.91 6.78
N THR A 113 -5.98 0.97 6.77
CA THR A 113 -5.73 -0.41 6.37
C THR A 113 -6.58 -0.77 5.17
N ILE A 114 -5.95 -1.30 4.13
CA ILE A 114 -6.61 -1.99 3.02
C ILE A 114 -6.49 -3.49 3.28
N ALA A 115 -7.62 -4.19 3.30
CA ALA A 115 -7.63 -5.65 3.30
C ALA A 115 -7.74 -6.15 1.86
N LEU A 116 -6.77 -6.96 1.43
CA LEU A 116 -6.79 -7.63 0.12
C LEU A 116 -7.05 -9.12 0.30
N ASP A 117 -8.07 -9.63 -0.38
CA ASP A 117 -8.57 -10.99 -0.26
C ASP A 117 -8.70 -11.71 -1.62
N GLU A 118 -9.87 -12.22 -1.98
CA GLU A 118 -10.13 -12.97 -3.21
C GLU A 118 -9.96 -12.14 -4.48
N GLU A 119 -10.25 -10.84 -4.43
CA GLU A 119 -10.16 -9.99 -5.63
C GLU A 119 -8.71 -9.79 -6.10
N PHE A 120 -7.74 -9.93 -5.19
CA PHE A 120 -6.32 -9.70 -5.47
C PHE A 120 -5.67 -10.82 -6.29
N ALA A 121 -5.99 -12.09 -6.01
CA ALA A 121 -5.37 -13.26 -6.66
C ALA A 121 -6.23 -14.51 -6.52
#